data_AF-A0A076LAD5-F1
#
_entry.id   AF-A0A076LAD5-F1
#
_cell.length_a   1.000
_cell.length_b   1.000
_cell.length_c   1.000
_cell.angle_alpha   90.00
_cell.angle_beta   90.00
_cell.angle_gamma   90.00
#
_symmetry.space_group_name_H-M   'P 1'
#
loop_
_entity.id
_entity.type
_entity.pdbx_description
1 polymer ?
#
loop_
_entity_poly.entity_id
_entity_poly.type
_entity_poly.pdbx_seq_one_letter_code
_entity_poly.pdbx_strand_id
1 'polypeptide(L)'
;MINHIEYLYYSFCIIFSASIGALLPDADSEGKSKLYYKYRAIYYLMILIYDIIVLFFNNQKIKEKLKIGYNIKKQHRGILHTPIGVFLSSLLLTAIFSLIYITFSIYLGISIDFLIVLSIFIGLFFGQIMHLIEDSFTVSGINWLFPFGNKIINGKIYTFGKDGKVDIRPELYTWFYTVTGFAILGIVMFFSNTLPSDKIFGIIGMGMVINTISLIGLYFISNSDRNLWLVDRKNWKRMQKSFKSKTNYKNLKKYNKSRKRRKSYKNK
;
A
#
# COMPACT_ATOMS: atom_id res chain seq x y z
N MET A 1 -18.13 17.56 -18.64
CA MET A 1 -17.36 16.52 -19.34
C MET A 1 -15.97 16.60 -18.75
N ILE A 2 -15.53 15.60 -17.99
CA ILE A 2 -14.25 15.64 -17.27
C ILE A 2 -13.11 15.58 -18.30
N ASN A 3 -12.18 16.53 -18.24
CA ASN A 3 -11.05 16.59 -19.18
C ASN A 3 -10.03 15.49 -18.86
N HIS A 4 -9.32 14.99 -19.87
CA HIS A 4 -8.37 13.87 -19.73
C HIS A 4 -7.25 14.09 -18.68
N ILE A 5 -6.86 15.36 -18.46
CA ILE A 5 -5.90 15.76 -17.42
C ILE A 5 -6.46 15.50 -16.01
N GLU A 6 -7.77 15.67 -15.84
CA GLU A 6 -8.45 15.49 -14.55
C GLU A 6 -8.48 13.99 -14.15
N TYR A 7 -8.75 13.08 -15.09
CA TYR A 7 -8.67 11.63 -14.82
C TYR A 7 -7.28 11.18 -14.38
N LEU A 8 -6.24 11.71 -15.02
CA LEU A 8 -4.86 11.41 -14.65
C LEU A 8 -4.53 11.96 -13.25
N TYR A 9 -4.99 13.17 -12.96
CA TYR A 9 -4.79 13.80 -11.67
C TYR A 9 -5.49 13.02 -10.54
N TYR A 10 -6.77 12.65 -10.69
CA TYR A 10 -7.48 11.85 -9.69
C TYR A 10 -6.86 10.46 -9.50
N SER A 11 -6.43 9.82 -10.60
CA SER A 11 -5.72 8.53 -10.53
C SER A 11 -4.42 8.65 -9.74
N PHE A 12 -3.66 9.74 -9.93
CA PHE A 12 -2.47 10.02 -9.15
C PHE A 12 -2.80 10.26 -7.67
N CYS A 13 -3.84 11.04 -7.37
CA CYS A 13 -4.32 11.25 -5.99
C CYS A 13 -4.65 9.92 -5.31
N ILE A 14 -5.40 9.03 -5.96
CA ILE A 14 -5.78 7.73 -5.43
C ILE A 14 -4.55 6.85 -5.18
N ILE A 15 -3.62 6.76 -6.14
CA ILE A 15 -2.41 5.91 -6.00
C ILE A 15 -1.51 6.43 -4.87
N PHE A 16 -1.32 7.75 -4.81
CA PHE A 16 -0.51 8.38 -3.79
C PHE A 16 -1.13 8.20 -2.40
N SER A 17 -2.43 8.47 -2.27
CA SER A 17 -3.14 8.34 -1.00
C SER A 17 -3.29 6.88 -0.57
N ALA A 18 -3.47 5.93 -1.49
CA ALA A 18 -3.42 4.50 -1.20
C ALA A 18 -2.05 4.03 -0.71
N SER A 19 -0.97 4.58 -1.26
CA SER A 19 0.39 4.30 -0.78
C SER A 19 0.60 4.80 0.65
N ILE A 20 0.07 5.98 1.00
CA ILE A 20 0.09 6.50 2.37
C ILE A 20 -0.80 5.65 3.29
N GLY A 21 -2.02 5.34 2.83
CA GLY A 21 -2.98 4.53 3.58
C GLY A 21 -2.40 3.17 3.92
N ALA A 22 -1.76 2.48 2.97
CA ALA A 22 -1.13 1.18 3.20
C ALA A 22 0.03 1.19 4.21
N LEU A 23 0.55 2.36 4.60
CA LEU A 23 1.59 2.48 5.62
C LEU A 23 1.02 2.81 7.00
N LEU A 24 -0.22 3.29 7.08
CA LEU A 24 -0.80 3.82 8.31
C LEU A 24 -1.01 2.76 9.41
N PRO A 25 -1.49 1.54 9.12
CA PRO A 25 -1.72 0.55 10.15
C PRO A 25 -0.44 0.15 10.90
N ASP A 26 0.72 0.16 10.24
CA ASP A 26 2.04 -0.15 10.84
C ASP A 26 2.40 0.74 12.03
N ALA A 27 1.74 1.90 12.20
CA ALA A 27 2.00 2.81 13.30
C ALA A 27 1.60 2.24 14.68
N ASP A 28 0.62 1.33 14.73
CA ASP A 28 0.20 0.69 15.99
C ASP A 28 0.99 -0.59 16.35
N SER A 29 2.03 -0.90 15.58
CA SER A 29 2.90 -2.07 15.82
C SER A 29 4.17 -1.72 16.62
N GLU A 30 4.08 -1.84 17.96
CA GLU A 30 5.12 -1.82 19.02
C GLU A 30 6.54 -1.24 18.73
N GLY A 31 6.69 -0.16 17.94
CA GLY A 31 7.98 0.50 17.66
C GLY A 31 9.04 -0.37 16.95
N LYS A 32 8.72 -1.63 16.58
CA LYS A 32 9.60 -2.55 15.85
C LYS A 32 9.29 -2.63 14.36
N SER A 33 8.32 -1.85 13.89
CA SER A 33 8.00 -1.79 12.47
C SER A 33 9.18 -1.25 11.68
N LYS A 34 9.28 -1.72 10.43
CA LYS A 34 10.22 -1.18 9.46
C LYS A 34 10.03 0.33 9.27
N LEU A 35 8.81 0.82 9.50
CA LEU A 35 8.44 2.23 9.49
C LEU A 35 9.22 3.03 10.54
N TYR A 36 9.30 2.56 11.79
CA TYR A 36 10.06 3.25 12.85
C TYR A 36 11.54 3.44 12.49
N TYR A 37 12.20 2.36 12.04
CA TYR A 37 13.64 2.39 11.75
C TYR A 37 14.02 3.13 10.48
N LYS A 38 13.14 3.15 9.47
CA LYS A 38 13.46 3.69 8.14
C LYS A 38 12.80 5.04 7.84
N TYR A 39 11.65 5.32 8.47
CA TYR A 39 10.79 6.48 8.16
C TYR A 39 10.27 7.14 9.44
N ARG A 40 11.19 7.49 10.35
CA ARG A 40 10.89 7.99 11.70
C ARG A 40 9.91 9.17 11.74
N ALA A 41 10.02 10.13 10.81
CA ALA A 41 9.10 11.27 10.75
C ALA A 41 7.65 10.85 10.43
N ILE A 42 7.49 9.92 9.48
CA ILE A 42 6.18 9.37 9.11
C ILE A 42 5.59 8.62 10.31
N TYR A 43 6.40 7.83 11.01
CA TYR A 43 5.97 7.12 12.21
C TYR A 43 5.40 8.06 13.29
N TYR A 44 6.07 9.17 13.62
CA TYR A 44 5.57 10.11 14.62
C TYR A 44 4.27 10.81 14.19
N LEU A 45 4.14 11.17 12.91
CA LEU A 45 2.89 11.70 12.37
C LEU A 45 1.75 10.69 12.57
N MET A 46 2.00 9.42 12.31
CA MET A 46 0.99 8.37 12.41
C MET A 46 0.63 8.02 13.86
N ILE A 47 1.56 8.12 14.81
CA ILE A 47 1.23 8.03 16.24
C ILE A 47 0.25 9.13 16.63
N LEU A 48 0.47 10.36 16.18
CA LEU A 48 -0.43 11.47 16.49
C LEU A 48 -1.85 11.20 15.96
N ILE A 49 -1.97 10.63 14.76
CA ILE A 49 -3.26 10.18 14.20
C ILE A 49 -3.90 9.11 15.08
N TYR A 50 -3.13 8.10 15.51
CA TYR A 50 -3.58 7.07 16.43
C TYR A 50 -4.10 7.65 17.75
N ASP A 51 -3.36 8.55 18.37
CA ASP A 51 -3.74 9.16 19.65
C ASP A 51 -5.05 9.96 19.54
N ILE A 52 -5.23 10.71 18.45
CA ILE A 52 -6.48 11.42 18.17
C ILE A 52 -7.64 10.43 18.01
N ILE A 53 -7.43 9.31 17.31
CA ILE A 53 -8.45 8.26 17.16
C ILE A 53 -8.86 7.69 18.52
N VAL A 54 -7.89 7.40 19.40
CA VAL A 54 -8.18 6.92 20.76
C VAL A 54 -8.99 7.94 21.55
N LEU A 55 -8.75 9.24 21.37
CA LEU A 55 -9.49 10.29 22.07
C LEU A 55 -10.98 10.33 21.70
N PHE A 56 -11.35 9.96 20.46
CA PHE A 56 -12.75 9.92 20.01
C PHE A 56 -13.61 8.88 20.74
N PHE A 57 -13.02 7.89 21.40
CA PHE A 57 -13.79 6.87 22.13
C PHE A 57 -14.18 7.35 23.53
N ASN A 58 -15.42 7.80 23.77
CA ASN A 58 -15.82 8.34 25.08
C ASN A 58 -15.69 7.36 26.28
N ASN A 59 -15.68 6.05 26.04
CA ASN A 59 -15.61 5.05 27.11
C ASN A 59 -14.17 4.83 27.60
N GLN A 60 -13.90 5.11 28.88
CA GLN A 60 -12.57 4.94 29.49
C GLN A 60 -12.04 3.50 29.39
N LYS A 61 -12.88 2.48 29.57
CA LYS A 61 -12.46 1.07 29.44
C LYS A 61 -12.00 0.75 28.01
N ILE A 62 -12.64 1.38 27.01
CA ILE A 62 -12.23 1.25 25.61
C ILE A 62 -10.91 2.01 25.40
N LYS A 63 -10.80 3.26 25.86
CA LYS A 63 -9.56 4.03 25.77
C LYS A 63 -8.38 3.28 26.37
N GLU A 64 -8.56 2.66 27.53
CA GLU A 64 -7.56 1.82 28.18
C GLU A 64 -7.21 0.62 27.31
N LYS A 65 -8.19 -0.17 26.84
CA LYS A 65 -7.93 -1.30 25.92
C LYS A 65 -7.15 -0.91 24.67
N LEU A 66 -7.45 0.27 24.12
CA LEU A 66 -6.73 0.81 22.96
C LEU A 66 -5.29 1.19 23.34
N LYS A 67 -5.10 1.95 24.43
CA LYS A 67 -3.77 2.34 24.95
C LYS A 67 -2.92 1.15 25.41
N ILE A 68 -3.54 0.04 25.82
CA ILE A 68 -2.90 -1.19 26.34
C ILE A 68 -2.18 -2.00 25.24
N GLY A 69 -2.15 -1.52 23.99
CA GLY A 69 -1.27 -2.04 22.93
C GLY A 69 0.23 -2.10 23.31
N TYR A 70 0.63 -1.57 24.47
CA TYR A 70 2.00 -1.61 25.00
C TYR A 70 2.34 -2.81 25.91
N ASN A 71 1.37 -3.59 26.42
CA ASN A 71 1.66 -4.57 27.48
C ASN A 71 1.09 -5.99 27.30
N ILE A 72 0.29 -6.27 26.26
CA ILE A 72 -0.25 -7.62 26.05
C ILE A 72 0.58 -8.32 24.99
N LYS A 73 1.51 -9.17 25.43
CA LYS A 73 2.43 -10.03 24.64
C LYS A 73 1.78 -10.96 23.58
N LYS A 74 0.50 -10.77 23.21
CA LYS A 74 -0.27 -11.66 22.31
C LYS A 74 -1.34 -10.98 21.44
N GLN A 75 -1.61 -9.68 21.57
CA GLN A 75 -2.53 -8.99 20.64
C GLN A 75 -1.70 -8.30 19.57
N HIS A 76 -1.60 -8.94 18.41
CA HIS A 76 -0.57 -8.58 17.44
C HIS A 76 -0.74 -7.18 16.82
N ARG A 77 -1.93 -6.55 16.90
CA ARG A 77 -2.26 -5.31 16.17
C ARG A 77 -3.42 -4.54 16.83
N GLY A 78 -3.31 -3.21 16.86
CA GLY A 78 -4.22 -2.29 17.55
C GLY A 78 -5.44 -1.86 16.72
N ILE A 79 -6.00 -0.69 17.06
CA ILE A 79 -7.22 -0.18 16.41
C ILE A 79 -7.02 0.15 14.94
N LEU A 80 -5.83 0.53 14.49
CA LEU A 80 -5.61 0.87 13.08
C LEU A 80 -5.73 -0.36 12.18
N HIS A 81 -5.63 -1.56 12.74
CA HIS A 81 -5.88 -2.83 12.05
C HIS A 81 -7.32 -3.33 12.17
N THR A 82 -8.29 -2.41 12.17
CA THR A 82 -9.72 -2.69 12.25
C THR A 82 -10.49 -1.82 11.25
N PRO A 83 -11.63 -2.25 10.68
CA PRO A 83 -12.42 -1.42 9.77
C PRO A 83 -12.81 -0.06 10.37
N ILE A 84 -13.11 -0.03 11.67
CA ILE A 84 -13.46 1.21 12.34
C ILE A 84 -12.26 2.15 12.45
N GLY A 85 -11.08 1.61 12.79
CA GLY A 85 -9.85 2.39 12.80
C GLY A 85 -9.46 2.88 11.41
N VAL A 86 -9.57 2.03 10.39
CA VAL A 86 -9.33 2.40 8.98
C VAL A 86 -10.26 3.52 8.51
N PHE A 87 -11.54 3.44 8.86
CA PHE A 87 -12.51 4.48 8.51
C PHE A 87 -12.20 5.80 9.23
N LEU A 88 -11.98 5.75 10.55
CA LEU A 88 -11.69 6.94 11.36
C LEU A 88 -10.37 7.60 10.96
N SER A 89 -9.32 6.81 10.72
CA SER A 89 -8.02 7.33 10.30
C SER A 89 -8.07 7.93 8.89
N SER A 90 -8.81 7.32 7.97
CA SER A 90 -9.02 7.85 6.62
C SER A 90 -9.81 9.16 6.67
N LEU A 91 -10.87 9.23 7.47
CA LEU A 91 -11.64 10.47 7.67
C LEU A 91 -10.77 11.57 8.28
N LEU A 92 -10.02 11.27 9.34
CA LEU A 92 -9.18 12.25 10.01
C LEU A 92 -8.09 12.80 9.08
N LEU A 93 -7.36 11.94 8.37
CA LEU A 93 -6.35 12.36 7.41
C LEU A 93 -6.95 13.13 6.23
N THR A 94 -8.13 12.72 5.76
CA THR A 94 -8.85 13.46 4.72
C THR A 94 -9.29 14.83 5.22
N ALA A 95 -9.74 14.96 6.46
CA ALA A 95 -10.11 16.24 7.06
C ALA A 95 -8.89 17.16 7.19
N ILE A 96 -7.75 16.65 7.67
CA ILE A 96 -6.47 17.39 7.74
C ILE A 96 -6.04 17.84 6.34
N PHE A 97 -6.07 16.94 5.35
CA PHE A 97 -5.78 17.28 3.96
C PHE A 97 -6.73 18.36 3.43
N SER A 98 -8.03 18.23 3.68
CA SER A 98 -9.06 19.16 3.21
C SER A 98 -8.85 20.55 3.79
N LEU A 99 -8.51 20.67 5.07
CA LEU A 99 -8.19 21.95 5.69
C LEU A 99 -7.01 22.62 4.98
N ILE A 100 -5.91 21.89 4.77
CA ILE A 100 -4.73 22.41 4.07
C ILE A 100 -5.08 22.80 2.63
N TYR A 101 -5.79 21.92 1.91
CA TYR A 101 -6.17 22.12 0.53
C TYR A 101 -7.08 23.34 0.33
N ILE A 102 -8.10 23.49 1.19
CA ILE A 102 -9.03 24.62 1.16
C ILE A 102 -8.29 25.92 1.47
N THR A 103 -7.47 25.96 2.53
CA THR A 103 -6.68 27.15 2.88
C THR A 103 -5.76 27.57 1.74
N PHE A 104 -5.07 26.62 1.11
CA PHE A 104 -4.19 26.89 -0.02
C PHE A 104 -4.95 27.35 -1.27
N SER A 105 -6.12 26.74 -1.54
CA SER A 105 -6.98 27.12 -2.67
C SER A 105 -7.50 28.55 -2.52
N ILE A 106 -7.91 28.94 -1.30
CA ILE A 106 -8.32 30.31 -0.98
C ILE A 106 -7.15 31.27 -1.18
N TYR A 107 -5.96 30.93 -0.66
CA TYR A 107 -4.77 31.77 -0.79
C TYR A 107 -4.36 32.01 -2.24
N LEU A 108 -4.47 31.00 -3.11
CA LEU A 108 -4.14 31.10 -4.53
C LEU A 108 -5.30 31.55 -5.44
N GLY A 109 -6.51 31.70 -4.90
CA GLY A 109 -7.70 32.01 -5.69
C GLY A 109 -8.12 30.90 -6.66
N ILE A 110 -7.86 29.64 -6.33
CA ILE A 110 -8.18 28.47 -7.16
C ILE A 110 -9.50 27.85 -6.67
N SER A 111 -10.29 27.29 -7.58
CA SER A 111 -11.53 26.58 -7.26
C SER A 111 -11.28 25.30 -6.47
N ILE A 112 -12.13 25.04 -5.48
CA ILE A 112 -12.10 23.81 -4.70
C ILE A 112 -12.78 22.70 -5.50
N ASP A 113 -12.06 21.60 -5.70
CA ASP A 113 -12.55 20.40 -6.36
C ASP A 113 -12.75 19.27 -5.34
N PHE A 114 -14.03 18.97 -5.07
CA PHE A 114 -14.42 17.94 -4.11
C PHE A 114 -14.05 16.52 -4.56
N LEU A 115 -13.87 16.26 -5.86
CA LEU A 115 -13.42 14.96 -6.36
C LEU A 115 -12.01 14.64 -5.90
N ILE A 116 -11.16 15.66 -5.69
CA ILE A 116 -9.81 15.48 -5.12
C ILE A 116 -9.92 14.96 -3.69
N VAL A 117 -10.74 15.61 -2.86
CA VAL A 117 -10.96 15.23 -1.46
C VAL A 117 -11.50 13.80 -1.38
N LEU A 118 -12.48 13.47 -2.21
CA LEU A 118 -13.03 12.11 -2.29
C LEU A 118 -11.99 11.08 -2.75
N SER A 119 -11.17 11.42 -3.74
CA SER A 119 -10.07 10.58 -4.25
C SER A 119 -9.03 10.29 -3.17
N ILE A 120 -8.70 11.29 -2.36
CA ILE A 120 -7.80 11.12 -1.20
C ILE A 120 -8.42 10.16 -0.18
N PHE A 121 -9.68 10.35 0.20
CA PHE A 121 -10.36 9.47 1.13
C PHE A 121 -10.41 8.02 0.63
N ILE A 122 -10.84 7.81 -0.61
CA ILE A 122 -10.97 6.46 -1.20
C ILE A 122 -9.61 5.77 -1.25
N GLY A 123 -8.55 6.46 -1.69
CA GLY A 123 -7.24 5.84 -1.74
C GLY A 123 -6.71 5.54 -0.34
N LEU A 124 -6.79 6.46 0.63
CA LEU A 124 -6.40 6.21 2.03
C LEU A 124 -7.13 4.99 2.60
N PHE A 125 -8.44 4.92 2.42
CA PHE A 125 -9.29 3.84 2.90
C PHE A 125 -8.90 2.51 2.25
N PHE A 126 -8.80 2.48 0.93
CA PHE A 126 -8.50 1.26 0.19
C PHE A 126 -7.07 0.76 0.48
N GLY A 127 -6.09 1.66 0.56
CA GLY A 127 -4.71 1.31 0.91
C GLY A 127 -4.62 0.63 2.27
N GLN A 128 -5.34 1.16 3.27
CA GLN A 128 -5.42 0.55 4.59
C GLN A 128 -6.13 -0.81 4.56
N ILE A 129 -7.29 -0.92 3.89
CA ILE A 129 -8.00 -2.21 3.79
C ILE A 129 -7.10 -3.28 3.14
N MET A 130 -6.37 -2.95 2.07
CA MET A 130 -5.46 -3.88 1.42
C MET A 130 -4.33 -4.33 2.35
N HIS A 131 -3.79 -3.43 3.17
CA HIS A 131 -2.82 -3.79 4.22
C HIS A 131 -3.40 -4.80 5.23
N LEU A 132 -4.60 -4.54 5.76
CA LEU A 132 -5.28 -5.44 6.70
C LEU A 132 -5.55 -6.82 6.09
N ILE A 133 -5.92 -6.86 4.80
CA ILE A 133 -6.12 -8.11 4.08
C ILE A 133 -4.79 -8.87 3.92
N GLU A 134 -3.70 -8.19 3.55
CA GLU A 134 -2.37 -8.79 3.47
C GLU A 134 -1.97 -9.40 4.83
N ASP A 135 -2.20 -8.67 5.92
CA ASP A 135 -1.90 -9.15 7.25
C ASP A 135 -2.74 -10.34 7.70
N SER A 136 -3.98 -10.43 7.21
CA SER A 136 -4.86 -11.58 7.44
C SER A 136 -4.29 -12.88 6.86
N PHE A 137 -3.36 -12.79 5.91
CA PHE A 137 -2.67 -13.96 5.33
C PHE A 137 -1.42 -14.39 6.12
N THR A 138 -0.99 -13.57 7.08
CA THR A 138 0.20 -13.85 7.91
C THR A 138 -0.14 -14.76 9.09
N VAL A 139 0.88 -15.40 9.68
CA VAL A 139 0.72 -16.24 10.89
C VAL A 139 0.19 -15.43 12.07
N SER A 140 0.61 -14.17 12.20
CA SER A 140 0.15 -13.25 13.24
C SER A 140 -1.32 -12.88 13.06
N GLY A 141 -1.77 -12.75 11.81
CA GLY A 141 -3.13 -12.35 11.47
C GLY A 141 -3.52 -10.97 11.96
N ILE A 142 -4.82 -10.68 11.88
CA ILE A 142 -5.45 -9.48 12.43
C ILE A 142 -6.76 -9.82 13.15
N ASN A 143 -7.14 -8.99 14.11
CA ASN A 143 -8.45 -9.04 14.74
C ASN A 143 -9.32 -7.90 14.22
N TRP A 144 -10.07 -8.17 13.16
CA TRP A 144 -10.92 -7.19 12.47
C TRP A 144 -11.94 -6.51 13.40
N LEU A 145 -12.34 -7.15 14.51
CA LEU A 145 -13.37 -6.63 15.41
C LEU A 145 -12.78 -5.95 16.67
N PHE A 146 -11.47 -5.80 16.79
CA PHE A 146 -10.88 -5.09 17.93
C PHE A 146 -11.44 -3.65 18.03
N PRO A 147 -11.69 -3.11 19.24
CA PRO A 147 -11.57 -3.72 20.57
C PRO A 147 -12.84 -4.46 21.04
N PHE A 148 -13.84 -4.62 20.19
CA PHE A 148 -15.16 -5.20 20.51
C PHE A 148 -15.21 -6.72 20.39
N GLY A 149 -14.28 -7.32 19.65
CA GLY A 149 -14.13 -8.77 19.50
C GLY A 149 -12.67 -9.21 19.67
N ASN A 150 -12.48 -10.53 19.69
CA ASN A 150 -11.17 -11.18 19.86
C ASN A 150 -10.85 -12.22 18.78
N LYS A 151 -11.69 -12.33 17.73
CA LYS A 151 -11.51 -13.33 16.69
C LYS A 151 -10.41 -12.89 15.72
N ILE A 152 -9.33 -13.67 15.68
CA ILE A 152 -8.21 -13.46 14.78
C ILE A 152 -8.47 -14.20 13.47
N ILE A 153 -8.24 -13.51 12.35
CA ILE A 153 -8.16 -14.11 11.01
C ILE A 153 -6.69 -14.12 10.63
N ASN A 154 -6.14 -15.31 10.35
CA ASN A 154 -4.73 -15.51 10.04
C ASN A 154 -4.55 -16.57 8.93
N GLY A 155 -3.37 -16.52 8.30
CA GLY A 155 -2.92 -17.50 7.32
C GLY A 155 -1.60 -18.14 7.75
N LYS A 156 -0.83 -18.67 6.79
CA LYS A 156 0.43 -19.38 7.06
C LYS A 156 1.67 -18.65 6.54
N ILE A 157 1.56 -17.38 6.14
CA ILE A 157 2.70 -16.59 5.62
C ILE A 157 3.55 -16.08 6.77
N TYR A 158 4.86 -16.32 6.67
CA TYR A 158 5.79 -15.93 7.72
C TYR A 158 6.59 -14.70 7.29
N THR A 159 6.39 -13.58 7.99
CA THR A 159 6.95 -12.27 7.61
C THR A 159 8.37 -12.04 8.15
N PHE A 160 8.79 -12.79 9.18
CA PHE A 160 10.13 -12.73 9.75
C PHE A 160 10.98 -13.90 9.24
N GLY A 161 12.30 -13.77 9.15
CA GLY A 161 13.12 -14.92 8.75
C GLY A 161 13.21 -15.93 9.89
N LYS A 162 12.88 -17.20 9.64
CA LYS A 162 13.08 -18.30 10.59
C LYS A 162 14.22 -19.19 10.10
N ASP A 163 15.17 -19.50 10.96
CA ASP A 163 16.25 -20.46 10.69
C ASP A 163 17.05 -20.17 9.40
N GLY A 164 17.30 -18.88 9.13
CA GLY A 164 18.01 -18.45 7.92
C GLY A 164 17.20 -18.54 6.63
N LYS A 165 15.92 -18.94 6.68
CA LYS A 165 14.99 -18.98 5.54
C LYS A 165 14.09 -17.74 5.51
N VAL A 166 13.55 -17.44 4.34
CA VAL A 166 12.58 -16.37 4.08
C VAL A 166 11.41 -16.93 3.29
N ASP A 167 10.21 -16.47 3.61
CA ASP A 167 9.01 -16.76 2.82
C ASP A 167 8.97 -15.81 1.62
N ILE A 168 8.87 -16.36 0.41
CA ILE A 168 8.88 -15.56 -0.82
C ILE A 168 7.50 -14.99 -1.18
N ARG A 169 6.43 -15.50 -0.57
CA ARG A 169 5.05 -15.11 -0.91
C ARG A 169 4.78 -13.61 -0.79
N PRO A 170 5.18 -12.90 0.29
CA PRO A 170 4.99 -11.45 0.38
C PRO A 170 5.59 -10.69 -0.81
N GLU A 171 6.81 -11.06 -1.23
CA GLU A 171 7.48 -10.41 -2.36
C GLU A 171 6.79 -10.72 -3.69
N LEU A 172 6.32 -11.96 -3.89
CA LEU A 172 5.54 -12.33 -5.07
C LEU A 172 4.24 -11.51 -5.17
N TYR A 173 3.56 -11.32 -4.04
CA TYR A 173 2.30 -10.59 -3.99
C TYR A 173 2.51 -9.10 -4.27
N THR A 174 3.54 -8.50 -3.66
CA THR A 174 3.95 -7.12 -3.96
C THR A 174 4.27 -6.97 -5.44
N TRP A 175 5.04 -7.88 -6.01
CA TRP A 175 5.41 -7.84 -7.43
C TRP A 175 4.18 -7.94 -8.34
N PHE A 176 3.29 -8.89 -8.06
CA PHE A 176 2.06 -9.08 -8.80
C PHE A 176 1.21 -7.80 -8.83
N TYR A 177 0.86 -7.24 -7.66
CA TYR A 177 0.03 -6.04 -7.58
C TYR A 177 0.71 -4.80 -8.19
N THR A 178 2.04 -4.71 -8.06
CA THR A 178 2.79 -3.61 -8.67
C THR A 178 2.72 -3.70 -10.19
N VAL A 179 2.96 -4.89 -10.76
CA VAL A 179 2.94 -5.10 -12.22
C VAL A 179 1.53 -4.92 -12.78
N THR A 180 0.51 -5.51 -12.16
CA THR A 180 -0.87 -5.36 -12.63
C THR A 180 -1.35 -3.93 -12.49
N GLY A 181 -1.04 -3.26 -11.37
CA GLY A 181 -1.36 -1.84 -11.16
C GLY A 181 -0.74 -0.93 -12.22
N PHE A 182 0.56 -1.06 -12.49
CA PHE A 182 1.22 -0.28 -13.55
C PHE A 182 0.72 -0.63 -14.96
N ALA A 183 0.40 -1.90 -15.22
CA ALA A 183 -0.15 -2.31 -16.50
C ALA A 183 -1.53 -1.68 -16.74
N ILE A 184 -2.43 -1.76 -15.76
CA ILE A 184 -3.76 -1.14 -15.83
C ILE A 184 -3.63 0.37 -15.98
N LEU A 185 -2.78 1.01 -15.17
CA LEU A 185 -2.54 2.46 -15.27
C LEU A 185 -2.02 2.84 -16.66
N GLY A 186 -1.05 2.09 -17.20
CA GLY A 186 -0.50 2.33 -18.53
C GLY A 186 -1.54 2.17 -19.63
N ILE A 187 -2.41 1.15 -19.54
CA ILE A 187 -3.52 0.94 -20.48
C ILE A 187 -4.51 2.10 -20.40
N VAL A 188 -4.94 2.48 -19.19
CA VAL A 188 -5.86 3.60 -18.99
C VAL A 188 -5.27 4.88 -19.54
N MET A 189 -4.00 5.19 -19.24
CA MET A 189 -3.32 6.38 -19.77
C MET A 189 -3.15 6.38 -21.29
N PHE A 190 -2.92 5.21 -21.89
CA PHE A 190 -2.75 5.11 -23.34
C PHE A 190 -4.07 5.27 -24.09
N PHE A 191 -5.13 4.66 -23.58
CA PHE A 191 -6.43 4.63 -24.25
C PHE A 191 -7.40 5.74 -23.79
N SER A 192 -7.07 6.50 -22.74
CA SER A 192 -7.96 7.53 -22.20
C SER A 192 -8.35 8.61 -23.19
N ASN A 193 -7.53 8.83 -24.22
CA ASN A 193 -7.75 9.85 -25.25
C ASN A 193 -8.46 9.29 -26.50
N THR A 194 -8.57 7.97 -26.62
CA THR A 194 -9.10 7.30 -27.82
C THR A 194 -10.43 6.60 -27.55
N LEU A 195 -10.66 6.15 -26.32
CA LEU A 195 -11.85 5.42 -25.95
C LEU A 195 -12.85 6.32 -25.21
N PRO A 196 -14.16 6.13 -25.42
CA PRO A 196 -15.16 6.80 -24.62
C PRO A 196 -15.12 6.32 -23.15
N SER A 197 -15.64 7.17 -22.26
CA SER A 197 -15.49 7.00 -20.80
C SER A 197 -16.07 5.68 -20.28
N ASP A 198 -17.18 5.19 -20.86
CA ASP A 198 -17.78 3.91 -20.53
C ASP A 198 -16.80 2.73 -20.72
N LYS A 199 -16.01 2.75 -21.80
CA LYS A 199 -15.00 1.72 -22.07
C LYS A 199 -13.83 1.81 -21.10
N ILE A 200 -13.42 3.02 -20.73
CA ILE A 200 -12.39 3.24 -19.71
C ILE A 200 -12.84 2.67 -18.36
N PHE A 201 -14.08 2.94 -17.96
CA PHE A 201 -14.67 2.34 -16.75
C PHE A 201 -14.75 0.81 -16.85
N GLY A 202 -15.04 0.26 -18.03
CA GLY A 202 -14.97 -1.18 -18.28
C GLY A 202 -13.57 -1.77 -18.03
N ILE A 203 -12.51 -1.09 -18.48
CA ILE A 203 -11.11 -1.50 -18.23
C ILE A 203 -10.79 -1.45 -16.73
N ILE A 204 -11.19 -0.38 -16.04
CA ILE A 204 -11.01 -0.25 -14.59
C ILE A 204 -11.76 -1.37 -13.85
N GLY A 205 -13.01 -1.64 -14.23
CA GLY A 205 -13.82 -2.72 -13.67
C GLY A 205 -13.18 -4.10 -13.88
N MET A 206 -12.62 -4.36 -15.06
CA MET A 206 -11.87 -5.59 -15.32
C MET A 206 -10.62 -5.69 -14.44
N GLY A 207 -9.93 -4.57 -14.23
CA GLY A 207 -8.83 -4.47 -13.28
C GLY A 207 -9.26 -4.83 -11.85
N MET A 208 -10.44 -4.39 -11.40
CA MET A 208 -11.00 -4.78 -10.10
C MET A 208 -11.26 -6.29 -10.03
N VAL A 209 -11.89 -6.88 -11.07
CA VAL A 209 -12.14 -8.33 -11.14
C VAL A 209 -10.84 -9.13 -11.07
N ILE A 210 -9.81 -8.74 -11.81
CA ILE A 210 -8.49 -9.39 -11.78
C ILE A 210 -7.90 -9.32 -10.37
N ASN A 211 -7.97 -8.15 -9.71
CA ASN A 211 -7.48 -8.01 -8.34
C ASN A 211 -8.27 -8.87 -7.35
N THR A 212 -9.60 -8.99 -7.48
CA THR A 212 -10.42 -9.86 -6.64
C THR A 212 -10.06 -11.34 -6.82
N ILE A 213 -9.95 -11.81 -8.07
CA ILE A 213 -9.52 -13.19 -8.37
C ILE A 213 -8.14 -13.45 -7.78
N SER A 214 -7.24 -12.47 -7.92
CA SER A 214 -5.89 -12.56 -7.36
C SER A 214 -5.94 -12.68 -5.86
N LEU A 215 -6.73 -11.84 -5.17
CA LEU A 215 -6.91 -11.90 -3.72
C LEU A 215 -7.43 -13.26 -3.24
N ILE A 216 -8.37 -13.85 -3.96
CA ILE A 216 -8.85 -15.22 -3.70
C ILE A 216 -7.70 -16.22 -3.88
N GLY A 217 -6.92 -16.10 -4.96
CA GLY A 217 -5.71 -16.91 -5.16
C GLY A 217 -4.69 -16.76 -4.03
N LEU A 218 -4.46 -15.53 -3.55
CA LEU A 218 -3.58 -15.24 -2.41
C LEU A 218 -4.06 -15.92 -1.14
N TYR A 219 -5.37 -15.92 -0.89
CA TYR A 219 -5.94 -16.65 0.24
C TYR A 219 -5.60 -18.14 0.18
N PHE A 220 -5.78 -18.80 -0.97
CA PHE A 220 -5.41 -20.21 -1.12
C PHE A 220 -3.89 -20.44 -0.98
N ILE A 221 -3.06 -19.61 -1.63
CA ILE A 221 -1.59 -19.71 -1.54
C ILE A 221 -1.11 -19.46 -0.11
N SER A 222 -1.73 -18.53 0.61
CA SER A 222 -1.40 -18.25 2.02
C SER A 222 -1.67 -19.44 2.94
N ASN A 223 -2.59 -20.34 2.55
CA ASN A 223 -2.98 -21.52 3.31
C ASN A 223 -2.28 -22.81 2.85
N SER A 224 -1.53 -22.77 1.75
CA SER A 224 -0.74 -23.89 1.25
C SER A 224 0.44 -24.27 2.16
N ASP A 225 1.09 -25.41 1.88
CA ASP A 225 2.23 -25.88 2.68
C ASP A 225 3.37 -24.85 2.65
N ARG A 226 3.81 -24.46 3.85
CA ARG A 226 4.86 -23.46 4.06
C ARG A 226 6.20 -23.90 3.49
N ASN A 227 6.51 -25.19 3.51
CA ASN A 227 7.82 -25.69 3.11
C ASN A 227 8.12 -25.42 1.63
N LEU A 228 7.07 -25.28 0.79
CA LEU A 228 7.19 -24.95 -0.62
C LEU A 228 7.69 -23.52 -0.87
N TRP A 229 7.46 -22.61 0.06
CA TRP A 229 7.70 -21.17 -0.11
C TRP A 229 8.91 -20.65 0.67
N LEU A 230 9.51 -21.50 1.52
CA LEU A 230 10.67 -21.13 2.32
C LEU A 230 11.96 -21.35 1.54
N VAL A 231 12.66 -20.27 1.25
CA VAL A 231 13.95 -20.28 0.54
C VAL A 231 15.06 -19.81 1.48
N ASP A 232 16.27 -20.36 1.34
CA ASP A 232 17.44 -19.86 2.06
C ASP A 232 17.68 -18.37 1.77
N ARG A 233 17.84 -17.57 2.82
CA ARG A 233 17.96 -16.10 2.73
C ARG A 233 19.19 -15.67 1.95
N LYS A 234 20.32 -16.39 2.03
CA LYS A 234 21.54 -16.04 1.28
C LYS A 234 21.32 -16.30 -0.20
N ASN A 235 20.72 -17.44 -0.55
CA ASN A 235 20.37 -17.77 -1.92
C ASN A 235 19.35 -16.78 -2.50
N TRP A 236 18.31 -16.42 -1.73
CA TRP A 236 17.34 -15.42 -2.14
C TRP A 236 17.97 -14.05 -2.42
N LYS A 237 18.83 -13.55 -1.51
CA LYS A 237 19.57 -12.30 -1.72
C LYS A 237 20.49 -12.35 -2.95
N ARG A 238 21.12 -13.50 -3.22
CA ARG A 238 21.93 -13.70 -4.43
C ARG A 238 21.06 -13.65 -5.69
N MET A 239 19.89 -14.29 -5.69
CA MET A 239 18.94 -14.22 -6.79
C MET A 239 18.49 -12.78 -7.06
N GLN A 240 18.05 -12.04 -6.03
CA GLN A 240 17.66 -10.63 -6.16
C GLN A 240 18.79 -9.75 -6.72
N LYS A 241 20.04 -9.95 -6.27
CA LYS A 241 21.22 -9.24 -6.80
C LYS A 241 21.52 -9.63 -8.25
N SER A 242 21.35 -10.90 -8.62
CA SER A 242 21.55 -11.36 -10.01
C SER A 242 20.55 -10.72 -10.97
N PHE A 243 19.29 -10.57 -10.55
CA PHE A 243 18.28 -9.86 -11.31
C PHE A 243 18.64 -8.37 -11.46
N LYS A 244 19.04 -7.68 -10.38
CA LYS A 244 19.47 -6.27 -10.45
C LYS A 244 20.71 -6.05 -11.31
N SER A 245 21.71 -6.93 -11.20
CA SER A 245 22.97 -6.81 -11.96
C SER A 245 22.82 -7.14 -13.44
N LYS A 246 21.98 -8.11 -13.83
CA LYS A 246 21.64 -8.36 -15.24
C LYS A 246 20.96 -7.16 -15.89
N THR A 247 20.11 -6.44 -15.16
CA THR A 247 19.49 -5.19 -15.63
C THR A 247 20.53 -4.09 -15.82
N ASN A 248 21.45 -3.92 -14.87
CA ASN A 248 22.54 -2.94 -14.99
C ASN A 248 23.52 -3.26 -16.13
N TYR A 249 23.87 -4.54 -16.34
CA TYR A 249 24.76 -4.96 -17.42
C TYR A 249 24.14 -4.74 -18.80
N LYS A 250 22.84 -5.05 -18.97
CA LYS A 250 22.12 -4.75 -20.22
C LYS A 250 22.07 -3.24 -20.50
N ASN A 251 21.87 -2.42 -19.48
CA ASN A 251 21.87 -0.96 -19.61
C ASN A 251 23.25 -0.40 -19.99
N LEU A 252 24.32 -0.91 -19.39
CA LEU A 252 25.70 -0.54 -19.72
C LEU A 252 26.08 -0.91 -21.17
N LYS A 253 25.69 -2.10 -21.63
CA LYS A 253 25.92 -2.55 -23.01
C LYS A 253 25.16 -1.67 -24.03
N LYS A 254 23.93 -1.25 -23.69
CA LYS A 254 23.09 -0.38 -24.53
C LYS A 254 23.68 1.05 -24.61
N TYR A 255 24.16 1.60 -23.50
CA TYR A 255 24.84 2.89 -23.43
C TYR A 255 26.16 2.90 -24.24
N ASN A 256 26.96 1.84 -24.13
CA ASN A 256 28.21 1.74 -24.91
C ASN A 256 27.95 1.59 -26.42
N LYS A 257 26.85 0.93 -26.81
CA LYS A 257 26.47 0.79 -28.23
C LYS A 257 25.96 2.12 -28.83
N SER A 258 25.20 2.91 -28.07
CA SER A 258 24.76 4.25 -28.51
C SER A 258 25.90 5.27 -28.57
N ARG A 259 26.86 5.20 -27.63
CA ARG A 259 28.08 6.03 -27.67
C ARG A 259 28.95 5.73 -28.90
N LYS A 260 29.12 4.46 -29.28
CA LYS A 260 29.84 4.08 -30.51
C LYS A 260 29.15 4.60 -31.77
N ARG A 261 27.80 4.52 -31.85
CA ARG A 261 27.04 5.08 -32.98
C ARG A 261 27.20 6.61 -33.09
N ARG A 262 27.11 7.36 -31.98
CA ARG A 262 27.31 8.83 -32.00
C ARG A 262 28.70 9.27 -32.47
N LYS A 263 29.75 8.48 -32.17
CA LYS A 263 31.10 8.75 -32.69
C LYS A 263 31.20 8.48 -34.20
N SER A 264 30.46 7.51 -34.72
CA SER A 264 30.45 7.19 -36.16
C SER A 264 29.75 8.25 -37.02
N TYR A 265 28.80 9.01 -36.47
CA TYR A 265 28.12 10.10 -37.19
C TYR A 265 28.86 11.43 -37.14
N LYS A 266 29.87 11.60 -36.27
CA LYS A 266 30.72 12.80 -36.23
C LYS A 266 31.92 12.74 -37.19
N ASN A 267 32.17 11.59 -37.80
CA ASN A 267 33.27 11.35 -38.74
C ASN A 267 32.77 11.13 -40.18
N LYS A 268 31.54 11.54 -40.47
CA LYS A 268 30.99 11.72 -41.83
C LYS A 268 30.58 13.17 -41.95
#